data_AF-A0A546XMH8-F1
#
_entry.id   AF-A0A546XMH8-F1
#
_cell.length_a   1.000
_cell.length_b   1.000
_cell.length_c   1.000
_cell.angle_alpha   90.00
_cell.angle_beta   90.00
_cell.angle_gamma   90.00
#
_symmetry.space_group_name_H-M   'P 1'
#
loop_
_entity.id
_entity.type
_entity.pdbx_description
1 polymer ?
#
loop_
_entity_poly.entity_id
_entity_poly.type
_entity_poly.pdbx_seq_one_letter_code
_entity_poly.pdbx_strand_id
1 'polypeptide(L)'
;MCIANISFIANQVMSICVVGLDYGTWWYRITPQGTQVSTNKGATWTVVDMGWTLPTLNWLNNQPSYFQTGYLNWMQAQEVDWWKQPVPGSNATTWMWFDTASQLPFRMMFGAPPSSPAMGDPAQLAFFQNFSFTYFPNFAPASSPNVDSWVDPVIAGFQPGNPNNQKLVVWNPCFFMTTYMTPVDSKSMPLPTVVLYQWKPDASYRVASDRGQATIMSYEYNPSAGFQDQVAMLYGIAPSGTTPPALAGSGYIYNETFFLSRGYPFPIVWSCDNIGLGQEPPDWARIPAVDGTIHASINNNPALSPGQTTNIISVLFPPTKEYPQGRYLWTWYSPFPGSDGTRSRPVTFMESASTIAEGGTSLALADYYDYQESPVWFPPEFFDLPALCLAQPKPDAVKASLPKGAAIRGTGSK
;
A
#
# COMPACT_ATOMS: atom_id res chain seq x y z
N MET A 1 2.20 6.34 -12.89
CA MET A 1 0.86 5.69 -12.87
C MET A 1 0.41 5.45 -14.31
N CYS A 2 -0.27 4.33 -14.56
CA CYS A 2 -0.81 4.00 -15.89
C CYS A 2 -2.32 3.70 -15.80
N ILE A 3 -3.05 4.05 -16.85
CA ILE A 3 -4.44 3.63 -17.07
C ILE A 3 -4.48 2.80 -18.34
N ALA A 4 -5.32 1.76 -18.38
CA ALA A 4 -5.34 0.84 -19.52
C ALA A 4 -6.76 0.44 -19.93
N ASN A 5 -6.96 0.29 -21.24
CA ASN A 5 -8.11 -0.38 -21.83
C ASN A 5 -7.62 -1.71 -22.41
N ILE A 6 -8.27 -2.81 -22.04
CA ILE A 6 -7.90 -4.16 -22.46
C ILE A 6 -9.13 -4.81 -23.08
N SER A 7 -8.97 -5.35 -24.29
CA SER A 7 -9.98 -6.14 -24.98
C SER A 7 -9.39 -7.48 -25.40
N PHE A 8 -10.06 -8.60 -25.12
CA PHE A 8 -9.52 -9.92 -25.47
C PHE A 8 -10.59 -10.95 -25.82
N ILE A 9 -10.22 -11.94 -26.63
CA ILE A 9 -10.90 -13.23 -26.77
C ILE A 9 -9.96 -14.28 -26.21
N ALA A 10 -10.47 -15.07 -25.26
CA ALA A 10 -9.72 -16.11 -24.60
C ALA A 10 -8.99 -17.02 -25.60
N ASN A 11 -7.70 -17.25 -25.37
CA ASN A 11 -6.81 -18.06 -26.21
C ASN A 11 -6.68 -17.63 -27.69
N GLN A 12 -7.25 -16.50 -28.12
CA GLN A 12 -7.20 -16.07 -29.53
C GLN A 12 -6.49 -14.74 -29.73
N VAL A 13 -6.84 -13.70 -28.98
CA VAL A 13 -6.31 -12.37 -29.25
C VAL A 13 -6.49 -11.44 -28.05
N MET A 14 -5.56 -10.51 -27.85
CA MET A 14 -5.67 -9.43 -26.87
C MET A 14 -5.13 -8.13 -27.46
N SER A 15 -5.88 -7.05 -27.26
CA SER A 15 -5.57 -5.68 -27.67
C SER A 15 -5.53 -4.81 -26.42
N ILE A 16 -4.47 -4.02 -26.26
CA ILE A 16 -4.30 -3.18 -25.08
C ILE A 16 -3.92 -1.77 -25.50
N CYS A 17 -4.57 -0.77 -24.90
CA CYS A 17 -4.14 0.62 -24.91
C CYS A 17 -3.71 1.00 -23.49
N VAL A 18 -2.43 1.28 -23.26
CA VAL A 18 -1.90 1.73 -21.97
C VAL A 18 -1.46 3.17 -22.09
N VAL A 19 -2.01 4.05 -21.26
CA VAL A 19 -1.60 5.44 -21.14
C VAL A 19 -0.86 5.61 -19.81
N GLY A 20 0.45 5.80 -19.88
CA GLY A 20 1.26 6.26 -18.75
C GLY A 20 1.21 7.77 -18.66
N LEU A 21 0.70 8.31 -17.55
CA LEU A 21 0.47 9.75 -17.41
C LEU A 21 1.71 10.60 -17.70
N ASP A 22 2.89 10.09 -17.34
CA ASP A 22 4.17 10.79 -17.48
C ASP A 22 5.07 10.20 -18.59
N TYR A 23 4.64 9.12 -19.25
CA TYR A 23 5.51 8.28 -20.07
C TYR A 23 4.97 7.99 -21.49
N GLY A 24 3.77 8.48 -21.80
CA GLY A 24 3.16 8.34 -23.12
C GLY A 24 2.20 7.17 -23.23
N THR A 25 1.96 6.71 -24.45
CA THR A 25 0.95 5.69 -24.74
C THR A 25 1.55 4.53 -25.52
N TRP A 26 1.16 3.32 -25.13
CA TRP A 26 1.55 2.08 -25.78
C TRP A 26 0.31 1.30 -26.22
N TRP A 27 0.40 0.76 -27.42
CA TRP A 27 -0.61 -0.10 -28.00
C TRP A 27 -0.04 -1.48 -28.20
N TYR A 28 -0.62 -2.48 -27.55
CA TYR A 28 -0.20 -3.86 -27.67
C TYR A 28 -1.19 -4.65 -28.53
N ARG A 29 -0.63 -5.48 -29.39
CA ARG A 29 -1.34 -6.52 -30.14
C ARG A 29 -0.72 -7.86 -29.75
N ILE A 30 -1.54 -8.77 -29.24
CA ILE A 30 -1.09 -10.07 -28.76
C ILE A 30 -1.93 -11.12 -29.48
N THR A 31 -1.26 -12.04 -30.16
CA THR A 31 -1.89 -13.16 -30.88
C THR A 31 -1.10 -14.46 -30.57
N PRO A 32 -1.55 -15.64 -31.02
CA PRO A 32 -0.81 -16.89 -30.80
C PRO A 32 0.56 -16.89 -31.50
N GLN A 33 0.79 -15.96 -32.43
CA GLN A 33 2.05 -15.82 -33.16
C GLN A 33 3.07 -14.92 -32.42
N GLY A 34 2.65 -14.18 -31.39
CA GLY A 34 3.53 -13.34 -30.59
C GLY A 34 2.90 -12.01 -30.15
N THR A 35 3.72 -11.17 -29.52
CA THR A 35 3.33 -9.84 -29.05
C THR A 35 4.02 -8.76 -29.88
N GLN A 36 3.27 -7.73 -30.21
CA GLN A 36 3.75 -6.53 -30.87
C GLN A 36 3.36 -5.30 -30.05
N VAL A 37 4.24 -4.32 -29.99
CA VAL A 37 3.99 -3.03 -29.34
C VAL A 37 4.18 -1.88 -30.33
N SER A 38 3.35 -0.86 -30.21
CA SER A 38 3.45 0.40 -30.93
C SER A 38 3.44 1.56 -29.94
N THR A 39 4.18 2.62 -30.24
CA THR A 39 4.20 3.90 -29.50
C THR A 39 3.68 5.06 -30.35
N ASN A 40 3.17 4.77 -31.55
CA ASN A 40 2.67 5.75 -32.51
C ASN A 40 1.34 5.31 -33.15
N LYS A 41 0.44 4.77 -32.32
CA LYS A 41 -0.92 4.39 -32.68
C LYS A 41 -0.99 3.43 -33.88
N GLY A 42 -0.10 2.45 -33.91
CA GLY A 42 -0.08 1.39 -34.91
C GLY A 42 0.61 1.75 -36.22
N ALA A 43 1.23 2.93 -36.35
CA ALA A 43 1.98 3.28 -37.56
C ALA A 43 3.26 2.44 -37.74
N THR A 44 3.92 2.09 -36.63
CA THR A 44 5.03 1.12 -36.59
C THR A 44 4.85 0.13 -35.45
N TRP A 45 5.28 -1.10 -35.69
CA TRP A 45 5.19 -2.21 -34.75
C TRP A 45 6.56 -2.82 -34.47
N THR A 46 6.84 -3.03 -33.19
CA THR A 46 8.02 -3.76 -32.73
C THR A 46 7.57 -5.09 -32.15
N VAL A 47 8.11 -6.19 -32.66
CA VAL A 47 7.92 -7.51 -32.05
C VAL A 47 8.66 -7.55 -30.73
N VAL A 48 7.95 -7.92 -29.68
CA VAL A 48 8.50 -8.09 -28.34
C VAL A 48 8.16 -9.49 -27.87
N ASP A 49 9.16 -10.19 -27.35
CA ASP A 49 8.90 -11.39 -26.56
C ASP A 49 8.58 -10.91 -25.15
N MET A 50 7.33 -11.08 -24.75
CA MET A 50 6.88 -10.71 -23.41
C MET A 50 6.81 -11.92 -22.46
N GLY A 51 7.11 -13.13 -22.95
CA GLY A 51 6.85 -14.39 -22.25
C GLY A 51 5.35 -14.70 -22.04
N TRP A 52 4.46 -14.00 -22.77
CA TRP A 52 3.02 -14.03 -22.51
C TRP A 52 2.32 -15.18 -23.22
N THR A 53 1.36 -15.79 -22.53
CA THR A 53 0.28 -16.54 -23.16
C THR A 53 -0.97 -15.68 -23.19
N LEU A 54 -1.84 -15.91 -24.19
CA LEU A 54 -3.14 -15.24 -24.22
C LEU A 54 -3.96 -15.65 -22.98
N PRO A 55 -4.60 -14.68 -22.30
CA PRO A 55 -5.35 -14.97 -21.08
C PRO A 55 -6.48 -15.96 -21.35
N THR A 56 -6.72 -16.81 -20.36
CA THR A 56 -7.92 -17.66 -20.29
C THR A 56 -9.01 -16.96 -19.49
N LEU A 57 -10.20 -17.56 -19.39
CA LEU A 57 -11.23 -17.09 -18.45
C LEU A 57 -10.97 -17.57 -17.00
N ASN A 58 -9.98 -18.44 -16.79
CA ASN A 58 -9.54 -18.84 -15.46
C ASN A 58 -8.49 -17.84 -14.96
N TRP A 59 -8.93 -16.93 -14.10
CA TRP A 59 -8.09 -15.89 -13.50
C TRP A 59 -7.19 -16.42 -12.37
N LEU A 60 -7.62 -17.49 -11.72
CA LEU A 60 -6.91 -18.17 -10.64
C LEU A 60 -6.14 -19.38 -11.18
N ASN A 61 -5.00 -19.67 -10.56
CA ASN A 61 -4.24 -20.89 -10.82
C ASN A 61 -4.91 -22.12 -10.18
N ASN A 62 -4.19 -23.25 -10.13
CA ASN A 62 -4.73 -24.53 -9.64
C ASN A 62 -4.71 -24.67 -8.10
N GLN A 63 -4.12 -23.73 -7.36
CA GLN A 63 -4.01 -23.76 -5.90
C GLN A 63 -4.42 -22.43 -5.24
N PRO A 64 -5.59 -21.84 -5.58
CA PRO A 64 -6.03 -20.63 -4.95
C PRO A 64 -6.57 -20.94 -3.55
N SER A 65 -6.48 -19.96 -2.66
CA SER A 65 -7.09 -20.00 -1.33
C SER A 65 -8.05 -18.84 -1.20
N TYR A 66 -9.31 -19.16 -0.87
CA TYR A 66 -10.31 -18.18 -0.51
C TYR A 66 -10.11 -17.71 0.92
N PHE A 67 -10.30 -16.41 1.16
CA PHE A 67 -10.29 -15.84 2.51
C PHE A 67 -11.70 -15.48 2.96
N GLN A 68 -12.32 -14.49 2.32
CA GLN A 68 -13.67 -14.02 2.67
C GLN A 68 -14.34 -13.28 1.52
N THR A 69 -15.62 -13.03 1.66
CA THR A 69 -16.37 -12.02 0.91
C THR A 69 -16.55 -10.82 1.81
N GLY A 70 -16.28 -9.62 1.29
CA GLY A 70 -16.48 -8.39 2.04
C GLY A 70 -16.06 -7.16 1.26
N TYR A 71 -16.37 -5.99 1.81
CA TYR A 71 -16.01 -4.72 1.21
C TYR A 71 -14.52 -4.45 1.27
N LEU A 72 -13.99 -3.68 0.33
CA LEU A 72 -12.57 -3.30 0.30
C LEU A 72 -12.20 -2.15 1.23
N ASN A 73 -13.16 -1.33 1.67
CA ASN A 73 -12.89 -0.20 2.56
C ASN A 73 -14.19 0.29 3.22
N TRP A 74 -14.06 1.36 4.00
CA TRP A 74 -15.14 2.03 4.73
C TRP A 74 -16.33 2.50 3.85
N MET A 75 -16.18 2.64 2.52
CA MET A 75 -17.27 3.10 1.64
C MET A 75 -18.34 2.06 1.41
N GLN A 76 -18.01 0.77 1.60
CA GLN A 76 -18.92 -0.35 1.35
C GLN A 76 -19.57 -0.32 -0.05
N ALA A 77 -18.88 0.30 -1.02
CA ALA A 77 -19.41 0.50 -2.38
C ALA A 77 -19.14 -0.69 -3.29
N GLN A 78 -18.10 -1.47 -2.99
CA GLN A 78 -17.67 -2.62 -3.77
C GLN A 78 -17.42 -3.81 -2.85
N GLU A 79 -18.35 -4.76 -2.89
CA GLU A 79 -18.19 -6.08 -2.25
C GLU A 79 -17.36 -6.98 -3.16
N VAL A 80 -16.40 -7.69 -2.58
CA VAL A 80 -15.50 -8.55 -3.34
C VAL A 80 -15.23 -9.87 -2.63
N ASP A 81 -14.91 -10.88 -3.42
CA ASP A 81 -14.38 -12.17 -2.96
C ASP A 81 -12.86 -12.13 -2.97
N TRP A 82 -12.24 -12.38 -1.81
CA TRP A 82 -10.81 -12.28 -1.58
C TRP A 82 -10.15 -13.63 -1.84
N TRP A 83 -9.29 -13.67 -2.83
CA TRP A 83 -8.51 -14.86 -3.19
C TRP A 83 -7.02 -14.56 -3.17
N LYS A 84 -6.24 -15.51 -2.68
CA LYS A 84 -4.79 -15.49 -2.83
C LYS A 84 -4.32 -16.74 -3.55
N GLN A 85 -3.21 -16.62 -4.26
CA GLN A 85 -2.57 -17.74 -4.92
C GLN A 85 -1.04 -17.68 -4.73
N PRO A 86 -0.37 -18.82 -4.56
CA PRO A 86 1.09 -18.84 -4.41
C PRO A 86 1.76 -18.43 -5.72
N VAL A 87 2.90 -17.74 -5.61
CA VAL A 87 3.80 -17.50 -6.73
C VAL A 87 4.73 -18.73 -6.89
N PRO A 88 4.80 -19.37 -8.07
CA PRO A 88 5.66 -20.52 -8.29
C PRO A 88 7.13 -20.24 -7.94
N GLY A 89 7.74 -21.12 -7.14
CA GLY A 89 9.16 -21.01 -6.76
C GLY A 89 9.49 -19.87 -5.79
N SER A 90 8.49 -19.22 -5.19
CA SER A 90 8.65 -18.11 -4.24
C SER A 90 7.79 -18.31 -2.98
N ASN A 91 8.16 -17.63 -1.90
CA ASN A 91 7.32 -17.53 -0.71
C ASN A 91 6.20 -16.49 -0.88
N ALA A 92 6.22 -15.69 -1.94
CA ALA A 92 5.26 -14.63 -2.20
C ALA A 92 3.89 -15.16 -2.66
N THR A 93 2.87 -14.30 -2.58
CA THR A 93 1.50 -14.58 -3.01
C THR A 93 0.95 -13.41 -3.83
N THR A 94 0.13 -13.75 -4.81
CA THR A 94 -0.68 -12.77 -5.55
C THR A 94 -2.09 -12.79 -4.99
N TRP A 95 -2.60 -11.60 -4.66
CA TRP A 95 -3.97 -11.39 -4.23
C TRP A 95 -4.83 -10.90 -5.39
N MET A 96 -6.02 -11.48 -5.49
CA MET A 96 -7.04 -11.11 -6.45
C MET A 96 -8.37 -10.94 -5.73
N TRP A 97 -8.99 -9.79 -5.93
CA TRP A 97 -10.32 -9.50 -5.44
C TRP A 97 -11.27 -9.53 -6.61
N PHE A 98 -12.30 -10.35 -6.56
CA PHE A 98 -13.33 -10.45 -7.60
C PHE A 98 -14.57 -9.70 -7.16
N ASP A 99 -15.15 -8.88 -8.03
CA ASP A 99 -16.48 -8.33 -7.76
C ASP A 99 -17.47 -9.47 -7.55
N THR A 100 -18.15 -9.49 -6.40
CA THR A 100 -18.99 -10.63 -6.01
C THR A 100 -20.16 -10.83 -6.97
N ALA A 101 -20.68 -9.77 -7.60
CA ALA A 101 -21.82 -9.86 -8.51
C ALA A 101 -21.44 -10.41 -9.90
N SER A 102 -20.39 -9.87 -10.52
CA SER A 102 -19.95 -10.24 -11.86
C SER A 102 -18.94 -11.38 -11.89
N GLN A 103 -18.30 -11.67 -10.75
CA GLN A 103 -17.19 -12.64 -10.61
C GLN A 103 -15.98 -12.30 -11.50
N LEU A 104 -15.85 -11.03 -11.89
CA LEU A 104 -14.71 -10.52 -12.64
C LEU A 104 -13.71 -9.85 -11.70
N PRO A 105 -12.40 -9.85 -12.00
CA PRO A 105 -11.43 -9.19 -11.14
C PRO A 105 -11.80 -7.71 -10.93
N PHE A 106 -11.60 -7.20 -9.73
CA PHE A 106 -11.81 -5.80 -9.35
C PHE A 106 -10.51 -5.15 -8.83
N ARG A 107 -9.61 -5.96 -8.26
CA ARG A 107 -8.30 -5.51 -7.79
C ARG A 107 -7.32 -6.66 -7.87
N MET A 108 -6.05 -6.35 -8.11
CA MET A 108 -4.95 -7.32 -8.08
C MET A 108 -3.73 -6.72 -7.39
N MET A 109 -3.03 -7.53 -6.60
CA MET A 109 -1.75 -7.22 -5.98
C MET A 109 -0.78 -8.37 -6.24
N PHE A 110 0.36 -8.09 -6.86
CA PHE A 110 1.31 -9.12 -7.28
C PHE A 110 2.47 -9.23 -6.30
N GLY A 111 2.68 -10.41 -5.73
CA GLY A 111 3.71 -10.65 -4.72
C GLY A 111 5.14 -10.73 -5.26
N ALA A 112 5.31 -11.00 -6.55
CA ALA A 112 6.60 -11.03 -7.22
C ALA A 112 6.56 -10.28 -8.55
N PRO A 113 7.59 -9.47 -8.86
CA PRO A 113 7.71 -8.85 -10.16
C PRO A 113 7.98 -9.93 -11.23
N PRO A 114 7.81 -9.59 -12.51
CA PRO A 114 8.22 -10.46 -13.59
C PRO A 114 9.75 -10.71 -13.54
N SER A 115 10.19 -11.87 -14.05
CA SER A 115 11.62 -12.24 -14.08
C SER A 115 12.50 -11.26 -14.84
N SER A 116 11.90 -10.51 -15.78
CA SER A 116 12.48 -9.32 -16.40
C SER A 116 11.36 -8.35 -16.82
N PRO A 117 11.66 -7.07 -17.09
CA PRO A 117 10.66 -6.11 -17.58
C PRO A 117 9.96 -6.51 -18.89
N ALA A 118 10.54 -7.47 -19.61
CA ALA A 118 10.00 -8.02 -20.85
C ALA A 118 9.60 -9.49 -20.71
N MET A 119 9.61 -10.11 -19.53
CA MET A 119 9.20 -11.52 -19.39
C MET A 119 8.32 -11.72 -18.16
N GLY A 120 7.01 -11.58 -18.35
CA GLY A 120 6.03 -11.89 -17.32
C GLY A 120 5.81 -13.39 -17.16
N ASP A 121 5.31 -13.81 -16.00
CA ASP A 121 4.95 -15.20 -15.73
C ASP A 121 3.50 -15.47 -16.22
N PRO A 122 3.29 -16.38 -17.19
CA PRO A 122 1.97 -16.80 -17.63
C PRO A 122 1.05 -17.25 -16.48
N ALA A 123 1.60 -17.81 -15.41
CA ALA A 123 0.83 -18.25 -14.24
C ALA A 123 0.40 -17.09 -13.33
N GLN A 124 0.86 -15.87 -13.59
CA GLN A 124 0.61 -14.65 -12.79
C GLN A 124 0.00 -13.53 -13.63
N LEU A 125 -0.77 -13.86 -14.68
CA LEU A 125 -1.42 -12.86 -15.55
C LEU A 125 -0.40 -11.83 -16.09
N ALA A 126 0.56 -12.34 -16.86
CA ALA A 126 1.82 -11.71 -17.24
C ALA A 126 1.81 -10.21 -17.64
N PHE A 127 0.74 -9.70 -18.27
CA PHE A 127 0.61 -8.24 -18.50
C PHE A 127 0.46 -7.47 -17.18
N PHE A 128 -0.48 -7.89 -16.34
CA PHE A 128 -0.81 -7.22 -15.08
C PHE A 128 0.33 -7.32 -14.06
N GLN A 129 1.10 -8.41 -14.09
CA GLN A 129 2.27 -8.59 -13.22
C GLN A 129 3.35 -7.49 -13.40
N ASN A 130 3.40 -6.81 -14.54
CA ASN A 130 4.28 -5.65 -14.73
C ASN A 130 3.93 -4.48 -13.81
N PHE A 131 2.77 -4.52 -13.17
CA PHE A 131 2.29 -3.54 -12.21
C PHE A 131 2.15 -4.19 -10.84
N SER A 132 2.70 -3.58 -9.79
CA SER A 132 2.56 -4.10 -8.42
C SER A 132 1.09 -4.16 -7.98
N PHE A 133 0.28 -3.20 -8.43
CA PHE A 133 -1.14 -3.12 -8.15
C PHE A 133 -1.94 -2.78 -9.41
N THR A 134 -3.11 -3.40 -9.54
CA THR A 134 -4.14 -3.02 -10.51
C THR A 134 -5.43 -2.68 -9.77
N TYR A 135 -6.02 -1.53 -10.11
CA TYR A 135 -7.26 -1.02 -9.50
C TYR A 135 -8.29 -0.66 -10.56
N PHE A 136 -9.57 -0.85 -10.23
CA PHE A 136 -10.73 -0.54 -11.08
C PHE A 136 -10.67 -1.10 -12.51
N PRO A 137 -10.21 -2.35 -12.71
CA PRO A 137 -10.39 -2.95 -14.02
C PRO A 137 -11.90 -3.09 -14.25
N ASN A 138 -12.39 -2.47 -15.31
CA ASN A 138 -13.76 -2.64 -15.74
C ASN A 138 -13.77 -3.69 -16.85
N PHE A 139 -14.31 -4.86 -16.56
CA PHE A 139 -14.42 -5.94 -17.52
C PHE A 139 -15.80 -5.90 -18.18
N ALA A 140 -15.82 -5.65 -19.48
CA ALA A 140 -17.04 -5.70 -20.29
C ALA A 140 -16.85 -6.68 -21.46
N PRO A 141 -17.85 -7.49 -21.80
CA PRO A 141 -17.77 -8.36 -22.97
C PRO A 141 -17.66 -7.49 -24.25
N ALA A 142 -16.69 -7.81 -25.09
CA ALA A 142 -16.56 -7.25 -26.42
C ALA A 142 -16.87 -8.32 -27.47
N SER A 143 -17.75 -8.04 -28.42
CA SER A 143 -18.16 -9.01 -29.46
C SER A 143 -17.02 -9.34 -30.43
N SER A 144 -16.03 -8.46 -30.59
CA SER A 144 -14.82 -8.68 -31.39
C SER A 144 -13.73 -7.69 -30.97
N PRO A 145 -12.72 -8.08 -30.17
CA PRO A 145 -11.53 -7.27 -29.96
C PRO A 145 -10.84 -7.03 -31.30
N ASN A 146 -10.90 -5.79 -31.76
CA ASN A 146 -10.14 -5.35 -32.91
C ASN A 146 -8.74 -4.95 -32.44
N VAL A 147 -7.73 -5.68 -32.88
CA VAL A 147 -6.31 -5.40 -32.56
C VAL A 147 -5.75 -4.20 -33.29
N ASP A 148 -6.51 -3.61 -34.21
CA ASP A 148 -6.14 -2.45 -35.00
C ASP A 148 -7.02 -1.22 -34.68
N SER A 149 -7.91 -1.33 -33.68
CA SER A 149 -8.66 -0.19 -33.15
C SER A 149 -8.63 -0.18 -31.62
N TRP A 150 -8.01 0.84 -31.05
CA TRP A 150 -7.89 1.00 -29.61
C TRP A 150 -8.87 2.04 -29.09
N VAL A 151 -9.43 1.74 -27.93
CA VAL A 151 -10.25 2.67 -27.16
C VAL A 151 -9.36 3.28 -26.08
N ASP A 152 -9.42 4.60 -25.94
CA ASP A 152 -8.71 5.28 -24.87
C ASP A 152 -9.28 4.83 -23.51
N PRO A 153 -8.42 4.57 -22.51
CA PRO A 153 -8.86 4.19 -21.19
C PRO A 153 -9.69 5.30 -20.53
N VAL A 154 -10.87 4.94 -20.02
CA VAL A 154 -11.74 5.83 -19.25
C VAL A 154 -12.04 5.21 -17.90
N ILE A 155 -11.67 5.92 -16.84
CA ILE A 155 -12.03 5.57 -15.46
C ILE A 155 -13.00 6.65 -14.96
N ALA A 156 -14.18 6.24 -14.51
CA ALA A 156 -15.19 7.17 -14.02
C ALA A 156 -14.62 8.06 -12.90
N GLY A 157 -14.73 9.38 -13.09
CA GLY A 157 -14.29 10.37 -12.11
C GLY A 157 -12.78 10.64 -12.06
N PHE A 158 -11.96 9.89 -12.80
CA PHE A 158 -10.51 10.02 -12.76
C PHE A 158 -10.04 11.30 -13.44
N GLN A 159 -9.15 12.02 -12.77
CA GLN A 159 -8.53 13.24 -13.26
C GLN A 159 -7.02 13.20 -12.95
N PRO A 160 -6.13 13.25 -13.96
CA PRO A 160 -4.70 13.27 -13.73
C PRO A 160 -4.25 14.59 -13.07
N GLY A 161 -3.21 14.50 -12.24
CA GLY A 161 -2.63 15.63 -11.51
C GLY A 161 -3.47 16.07 -10.30
N ASN A 162 -3.45 17.37 -10.02
CA ASN A 162 -4.16 18.00 -8.90
C ASN A 162 -5.09 19.12 -9.42
N PRO A 163 -6.17 18.78 -10.15
CA PRO A 163 -7.01 19.76 -10.84
C PRO A 163 -7.73 20.73 -9.89
N ASN A 164 -7.93 20.33 -8.63
CA ASN A 164 -8.61 21.13 -7.61
C ASN A 164 -7.64 21.89 -6.69
N ASN A 165 -6.34 21.91 -7.00
CA ASN A 165 -5.30 22.56 -6.19
C ASN A 165 -5.38 22.19 -4.70
N GLN A 166 -5.69 20.93 -4.42
CA GLN A 166 -5.78 20.43 -3.05
C GLN A 166 -4.39 20.36 -2.42
N LYS A 167 -4.33 20.53 -1.10
CA LYS A 167 -3.10 20.40 -0.33
C LYS A 167 -2.89 18.94 0.07
N LEU A 168 -1.62 18.58 0.27
CA LEU A 168 -1.25 17.29 0.85
C LEU A 168 -1.88 17.14 2.25
N VAL A 169 -2.24 15.91 2.59
CA VAL A 169 -2.85 15.56 3.87
C VAL A 169 -1.98 16.01 5.05
N VAL A 170 -2.64 16.40 6.13
CA VAL A 170 -2.08 16.50 7.48
C VAL A 170 -2.96 15.64 8.35
N TRP A 171 -2.39 14.62 8.98
CA TRP A 171 -3.16 13.80 9.89
C TRP A 171 -3.71 14.62 11.04
N ASN A 172 -4.89 14.23 11.51
CA ASN A 172 -5.39 14.81 12.74
C ASN A 172 -4.46 14.42 13.91
N PRO A 173 -4.25 15.32 14.88
CA PRO A 173 -3.34 15.04 15.98
C PRO A 173 -3.74 13.84 16.83
N CYS A 174 -4.99 13.38 16.81
CA CYS A 174 -5.44 12.21 17.57
C CYS A 174 -6.55 11.49 16.80
N PHE A 175 -6.38 10.22 16.49
CA PHE A 175 -7.39 9.40 15.83
C PHE A 175 -7.17 7.91 16.12
N PHE A 176 -8.19 7.12 15.85
CA PHE A 176 -8.04 5.68 15.68
C PHE A 176 -8.55 5.25 14.31
N MET A 177 -8.03 4.13 13.83
CA MET A 177 -8.48 3.52 12.58
C MET A 177 -8.38 2.00 12.63
N THR A 178 -9.17 1.34 11.79
CA THR A 178 -9.10 -0.11 11.58
C THR A 178 -8.78 -0.43 10.13
N THR A 179 -8.03 -1.49 9.89
CA THR A 179 -7.60 -1.92 8.55
C THR A 179 -7.46 -3.43 8.47
N TYR A 180 -7.56 -3.99 7.27
CA TYR A 180 -6.92 -5.27 6.96
C TYR A 180 -5.54 -5.00 6.39
N MET A 181 -4.49 -5.51 7.04
CA MET A 181 -3.15 -5.56 6.45
C MET A 181 -3.03 -6.86 5.65
N THR A 182 -2.94 -6.74 4.33
CA THR A 182 -2.84 -7.89 3.43
C THR A 182 -1.38 -8.28 3.26
N PRO A 183 -0.99 -9.51 3.67
CA PRO A 183 0.39 -9.95 3.59
C PRO A 183 0.78 -10.33 2.16
N VAL A 184 2.08 -10.26 1.89
CA VAL A 184 2.66 -10.72 0.62
C VAL A 184 3.11 -12.16 0.62
N ASP A 185 3.19 -12.81 1.78
CA ASP A 185 3.66 -14.18 1.85
C ASP A 185 2.48 -15.15 1.69
N SER A 186 2.78 -16.33 1.15
CA SER A 186 1.79 -17.39 0.88
C SER A 186 1.21 -18.03 2.14
N LYS A 187 1.90 -17.94 3.28
CA LYS A 187 1.50 -18.61 4.53
C LYS A 187 0.47 -17.79 5.28
N SER A 188 0.60 -16.47 5.27
CA SER A 188 -0.23 -15.57 6.06
C SER A 188 -1.54 -15.21 5.36
N MET A 189 -2.60 -15.08 6.14
CA MET A 189 -3.89 -14.47 5.81
C MET A 189 -3.90 -13.00 6.28
N PRO A 190 -4.81 -12.16 5.77
CA PRO A 190 -4.93 -10.75 6.16
C PRO A 190 -5.03 -10.59 7.67
N LEU A 191 -4.37 -9.56 8.19
CA LEU A 191 -4.31 -9.25 9.63
C LEU A 191 -5.30 -8.13 9.95
N PRO A 192 -6.42 -8.41 10.65
CA PRO A 192 -7.21 -7.35 11.26
C PRO A 192 -6.31 -6.49 12.13
N THR A 193 -6.34 -5.18 11.90
CA THR A 193 -5.39 -4.26 12.54
C THR A 193 -6.11 -3.05 13.08
N VAL A 194 -5.75 -2.63 14.28
CA VAL A 194 -6.17 -1.36 14.88
C VAL A 194 -4.95 -0.46 15.02
N VAL A 195 -5.11 0.82 14.68
CA VAL A 195 -4.08 1.84 14.89
C VAL A 195 -4.65 2.93 15.77
N LEU A 196 -3.96 3.20 16.87
CA LEU A 196 -4.13 4.39 17.69
C LEU A 196 -2.99 5.34 17.37
N TYR A 197 -3.32 6.59 17.04
CA TYR A 197 -2.32 7.61 16.74
C TYR A 197 -2.59 8.84 17.58
N GLN A 198 -1.55 9.37 18.22
CA GLN A 198 -1.59 10.72 18.76
C GLN A 198 -0.26 11.46 18.60
N TRP A 199 -0.37 12.78 18.44
CA TRP A 199 0.74 13.70 18.32
C TRP A 199 0.40 15.03 18.99
N LYS A 200 0.80 15.19 20.25
CA LYS A 200 0.59 16.45 20.96
C LYS A 200 1.50 17.56 20.42
N PRO A 201 0.97 18.80 20.36
CA PRO A 201 1.77 19.99 20.04
C PRO A 201 2.98 20.13 20.97
N ASP A 202 4.06 20.75 20.47
CA ASP A 202 5.31 20.97 21.19
C ASP A 202 5.10 21.55 22.60
N ALA A 203 4.22 22.56 22.72
CA ALA A 203 3.94 23.23 23.98
C ALA A 203 3.37 22.29 25.07
N SER A 204 2.75 21.18 24.67
CA SER A 204 2.12 20.18 25.56
C SER A 204 2.91 18.87 25.68
N TYR A 205 4.02 18.71 24.95
CA TYR A 205 4.84 17.50 25.01
C TYR A 205 5.63 17.41 26.32
N ARG A 206 5.47 16.31 27.06
CA ARG A 206 6.08 16.06 28.38
C ARG A 206 6.63 14.65 28.50
N VAL A 207 5.95 13.66 27.92
CA VAL A 207 6.33 12.24 27.97
C VAL A 207 6.32 11.63 26.57
N ALA A 208 7.00 10.50 26.36
CA ALA A 208 7.09 9.90 25.03
C ALA A 208 5.71 9.55 24.45
N SER A 209 4.78 9.05 25.27
CA SER A 209 3.42 8.72 24.84
C SER A 209 2.59 9.91 24.38
N ASP A 210 3.01 11.16 24.63
CA ASP A 210 2.37 12.34 24.05
C ASP A 210 2.48 12.38 22.52
N ARG A 211 3.45 11.67 21.97
CA ARG A 211 3.57 11.34 20.54
C ARG A 211 3.73 9.83 20.44
N GLY A 212 2.60 9.14 20.36
CA GLY A 212 2.54 7.69 20.37
C GLY A 212 1.69 7.16 19.24
N GLN A 213 2.13 6.05 18.66
CA GLN A 213 1.33 5.20 17.81
C GLN A 213 1.40 3.77 18.31
N ALA A 214 0.23 3.15 18.49
CA ALA A 214 0.08 1.73 18.76
C ALA A 214 -0.62 1.09 17.57
N THR A 215 0.04 0.15 16.91
CA THR A 215 -0.52 -0.65 15.81
C THR A 215 -0.62 -2.09 16.28
N ILE A 216 -1.83 -2.57 16.50
CA ILE A 216 -2.13 -3.92 17.01
C ILE A 216 -2.62 -4.74 15.81
N MET A 217 -1.85 -5.75 15.41
CA MET A 217 -2.14 -6.63 14.28
C MET A 217 -2.54 -8.00 14.82
N SER A 218 -3.75 -8.43 14.51
CA SER A 218 -4.26 -9.73 14.96
C SER A 218 -3.89 -10.87 14.02
N TYR A 219 -3.37 -11.93 14.63
CA TYR A 219 -2.99 -13.19 13.99
C TYR A 219 -4.05 -14.27 14.20
N GLU A 220 -5.30 -13.90 14.50
CA GLU A 220 -6.41 -14.85 14.68
C GLU A 220 -6.58 -15.82 13.48
N TYR A 221 -6.38 -15.32 12.24
CA TYR A 221 -6.42 -16.15 11.02
C TYR A 221 -5.09 -16.84 10.70
N ASN A 222 -4.07 -16.66 11.54
CA ASN A 222 -2.70 -17.13 11.37
C ASN A 222 -2.17 -17.88 12.61
N PRO A 223 -2.91 -18.89 13.13
CA PRO A 223 -2.57 -19.53 14.41
C PRO A 223 -1.21 -20.24 14.40
N SER A 224 -0.68 -20.58 13.22
CA SER A 224 0.65 -21.17 13.05
C SER A 224 1.80 -20.22 13.42
N ALA A 225 1.54 -18.91 13.57
CA ALA A 225 2.53 -17.94 14.01
C ALA A 225 2.94 -18.11 15.49
N GLY A 226 2.10 -18.78 16.30
CA GLY A 226 2.41 -19.10 17.71
C GLY A 226 2.15 -17.96 18.70
N PHE A 227 1.55 -16.86 18.26
CA PHE A 227 1.09 -15.73 19.09
C PHE A 227 -0.27 -15.23 18.58
N GLN A 228 -0.99 -14.45 19.38
CA GLN A 228 -2.31 -13.93 19.03
C GLN A 228 -2.22 -12.58 18.34
N ASP A 229 -1.42 -11.66 18.89
CA ASP A 229 -1.26 -10.33 18.34
C ASP A 229 0.21 -9.96 18.24
N GLN A 230 0.54 -9.18 17.21
CA GLN A 230 1.80 -8.46 17.11
C GLN A 230 1.52 -6.97 17.22
N VAL A 231 2.24 -6.29 18.10
CA VAL A 231 2.05 -4.87 18.36
C VAL A 231 3.30 -4.10 17.98
N ALA A 232 3.14 -3.11 17.11
CA ALA A 232 4.15 -2.10 16.86
C ALA A 232 3.84 -0.84 17.69
N MET A 233 4.78 -0.45 18.54
CA MET A 233 4.70 0.73 19.40
C MET A 233 5.75 1.74 18.98
N LEU A 234 5.31 2.86 18.41
CA LEU A 234 6.18 3.90 17.86
C LEU A 234 6.02 5.20 18.64
N TYR A 235 7.14 5.87 18.89
CA TYR A 235 7.17 7.15 19.59
C TYR A 235 7.73 8.25 18.69
N GLY A 236 7.08 9.40 18.69
CA GLY A 236 7.52 10.56 17.93
C GLY A 236 8.77 11.20 18.53
N ILE A 237 9.51 11.91 17.69
CA ILE A 237 10.66 12.69 18.14
C ILE A 237 10.25 13.81 19.09
N ALA A 238 11.11 14.10 20.08
CA ALA A 238 10.91 15.22 20.99
C ALA A 238 11.07 16.57 20.25
N PRO A 239 10.32 17.62 20.63
CA PRO A 239 10.51 18.96 20.09
C PRO A 239 11.93 19.48 20.30
N SER A 240 12.41 20.31 19.36
CA SER A 240 13.72 20.96 19.49
C SER A 240 13.80 21.79 20.78
N GLY A 241 14.95 21.75 21.45
CA GLY A 241 15.18 22.47 22.71
C GLY A 241 14.57 21.82 23.95
N THR A 242 13.94 20.65 23.83
CA THR A 242 13.49 19.84 24.98
C THR A 242 14.49 18.73 25.29
N THR A 243 14.62 18.35 26.56
CA THR A 243 15.31 17.11 26.93
C THR A 243 14.40 15.93 26.55
N PRO A 244 14.80 15.07 25.60
CA PRO A 244 13.92 14.00 25.14
C PRO A 244 13.60 13.03 26.28
N PRO A 245 12.33 12.70 26.55
CA PRO A 245 11.98 11.64 27.49
C PRO A 245 12.52 10.30 26.99
N ALA A 246 12.61 9.32 27.90
CA ALA A 246 12.95 7.95 27.52
C ALA A 246 11.98 7.46 26.43
N LEU A 247 12.51 6.77 25.42
CA LEU A 247 11.79 6.24 24.24
C LEU A 247 11.45 7.26 23.13
N ALA A 248 11.68 8.56 23.30
CA ALA A 248 11.39 9.54 22.25
C ALA A 248 12.12 9.21 20.94
N GLY A 249 11.38 9.18 19.83
CA GLY A 249 11.91 8.85 18.49
C GLY A 249 12.29 7.38 18.27
N SER A 250 11.95 6.48 19.19
CA SER A 250 12.17 5.03 19.04
C SER A 250 10.90 4.29 18.66
N GLY A 251 11.06 3.02 18.26
CA GLY A 251 9.93 2.12 18.07
C GLY A 251 10.29 0.69 18.38
N TYR A 252 9.26 -0.08 18.72
CA TYR A 252 9.36 -1.45 19.19
C TYR A 252 8.30 -2.29 18.51
N ILE A 253 8.61 -3.57 18.32
CA ILE A 253 7.63 -4.58 17.93
C ILE A 253 7.67 -5.73 18.92
N TYR A 254 6.52 -6.21 19.35
CA TYR A 254 6.42 -7.34 20.27
C TYR A 254 5.25 -8.25 19.93
N ASN A 255 5.38 -9.53 20.32
CA ASN A 255 4.34 -10.52 20.11
C ASN A 255 3.71 -10.89 21.46
N GLU A 256 2.38 -10.97 21.50
CA GLU A 256 1.64 -11.29 22.71
C GLU A 256 0.56 -12.37 22.52
N THR A 257 0.28 -13.07 23.62
CA THR A 257 -0.82 -14.04 23.72
C THR A 257 -1.61 -13.76 24.99
N PHE A 258 -2.93 -13.66 24.87
CA PHE A 258 -3.83 -13.49 26.00
C PHE A 258 -4.17 -14.83 26.63
N PHE A 259 -3.99 -14.89 27.95
CA PHE A 259 -4.44 -16.01 28.79
C PHE A 259 -5.50 -15.53 29.75
N LEU A 260 -6.49 -16.38 30.03
CA LEU A 260 -7.44 -16.11 31.11
C LEU A 260 -6.75 -16.37 32.45
N SER A 261 -6.45 -15.29 33.18
CA SER A 261 -6.02 -15.35 34.58
C SER A 261 -7.11 -14.75 35.45
N ARG A 262 -7.65 -15.55 36.38
CA ARG A 262 -8.73 -15.13 37.30
C ARG A 262 -9.98 -14.57 36.58
N GLY A 263 -10.27 -15.06 35.38
CA GLY A 263 -11.44 -14.66 34.58
C GLY A 263 -11.26 -13.42 33.71
N TYR A 264 -10.07 -12.80 33.71
CA TYR A 264 -9.74 -11.67 32.85
C TYR A 264 -8.60 -12.03 31.89
N PRO A 265 -8.64 -11.55 30.63
CA PRO A 265 -7.54 -11.74 29.70
C PRO A 265 -6.32 -10.97 30.20
N PHE A 266 -5.17 -11.65 30.25
CA PHE A 266 -3.87 -11.08 30.58
C PHE A 266 -2.87 -11.40 29.46
N PRO A 267 -2.21 -10.39 28.86
CA PRO A 267 -1.24 -10.62 27.80
C PRO A 267 0.09 -11.14 28.37
N ILE A 268 0.62 -12.21 27.77
CA ILE A 268 2.00 -12.65 27.95
C ILE A 268 2.78 -12.26 26.71
N VAL A 269 3.85 -11.49 26.91
CA VAL A 269 4.74 -11.03 25.83
C VAL A 269 5.91 -11.99 25.69
N TRP A 270 6.11 -12.52 24.50
CA TRP A 270 7.09 -13.59 24.22
C TRP A 270 8.38 -13.08 23.60
N SER A 271 8.29 -12.00 22.83
CA SER A 271 9.40 -11.36 22.15
C SER A 271 9.21 -9.86 22.19
N CYS A 272 10.31 -9.12 22.15
CA CYS A 272 10.26 -7.68 21.92
C CYS A 272 11.58 -7.21 21.32
N ASP A 273 11.48 -6.52 20.19
CA ASP A 273 12.59 -5.99 19.43
C ASP A 273 12.45 -4.48 19.26
N ASN A 274 13.56 -3.76 19.41
CA ASN A 274 13.62 -2.34 19.02
C ASN A 274 13.88 -2.28 17.51
N ILE A 275 12.96 -1.68 16.77
CA ILE A 275 13.02 -1.62 15.30
C ILE A 275 13.72 -0.35 14.79
N GLY A 276 14.16 0.54 15.68
CA GLY A 276 14.93 1.73 15.33
C GLY A 276 14.15 2.83 14.57
N LEU A 277 12.85 2.65 14.38
CA LEU A 277 11.97 3.55 13.63
C LEU A 277 10.96 4.21 14.58
N GLY A 278 10.87 5.54 14.54
CA GLY A 278 9.92 6.31 15.33
C GLY A 278 8.58 6.53 14.63
N GLN A 279 7.66 7.19 15.33
CA GLN A 279 6.37 7.61 14.76
C GLN A 279 6.58 8.82 13.83
N GLU A 280 5.89 8.81 12.69
CA GLU A 280 5.87 9.93 11.75
C GLU A 280 4.98 11.10 12.25
N PRO A 281 5.38 12.36 12.02
CA PRO A 281 4.58 13.52 12.40
C PRO A 281 3.33 13.66 11.53
N PRO A 282 2.33 14.46 11.94
CA PRO A 282 1.08 14.57 11.21
C PRO A 282 1.23 15.11 9.78
N ASP A 283 2.24 15.93 9.54
CA ASP A 283 2.56 16.53 8.26
C ASP A 283 3.60 15.74 7.45
N TRP A 284 3.80 14.46 7.76
CA TRP A 284 4.79 13.57 7.13
C TRP A 284 4.83 13.66 5.59
N ALA A 285 3.67 13.77 4.93
CA ALA A 285 3.57 13.83 3.47
C ALA A 285 4.21 15.11 2.88
N ARG A 286 4.46 16.12 3.70
CA ARG A 286 5.03 17.42 3.32
C ARG A 286 6.50 17.55 3.70
N ILE A 287 7.06 16.56 4.38
CA ILE A 287 8.47 16.57 4.72
C ILE A 287 9.27 16.64 3.41
N PRO A 288 10.17 17.61 3.22
CA PRO A 288 10.88 17.78 1.96
C PRO A 288 11.66 16.54 1.49
N ALA A 289 12.11 15.70 2.44
CA ALA A 289 12.81 14.45 2.13
C ALA A 289 11.88 13.34 1.60
N VAL A 290 10.57 13.44 1.83
CA VAL A 290 9.53 12.49 1.40
C VAL A 290 8.94 12.85 0.03
N ASP A 291 8.98 14.16 -0.30
CA ASP A 291 8.55 14.72 -1.60
C ASP A 291 7.14 14.28 -2.05
N GLY A 292 6.16 14.37 -1.13
CA GLY A 292 4.81 13.90 -1.42
C GLY A 292 4.14 14.67 -2.55
N THR A 293 3.51 13.94 -3.47
CA THR A 293 2.88 14.50 -4.68
C THR A 293 1.49 13.90 -4.91
N ILE A 294 0.50 14.75 -5.20
CA ILE A 294 -0.82 14.30 -5.68
C ILE A 294 -0.73 14.02 -7.18
N HIS A 295 -0.86 12.75 -7.56
CA HIS A 295 -0.76 12.31 -8.97
C HIS A 295 -2.11 12.25 -9.68
N ALA A 296 -3.20 12.10 -8.95
CA ALA A 296 -4.54 12.10 -9.49
C ALA A 296 -5.59 12.30 -8.39
N SER A 297 -6.78 12.69 -8.84
CA SER A 297 -8.00 12.67 -8.05
C SER A 297 -9.04 11.79 -8.75
N ILE A 298 -9.85 11.07 -7.97
CA ILE A 298 -11.00 10.30 -8.42
C ILE A 298 -12.24 10.88 -7.76
N ASN A 299 -13.16 11.42 -8.56
CA ASN A 299 -14.38 12.06 -8.10
C ASN A 299 -15.62 11.22 -8.39
N ASN A 300 -16.41 10.91 -7.37
CA ASN A 300 -17.70 10.24 -7.51
C ASN A 300 -17.63 8.93 -8.32
N ASN A 301 -16.57 8.15 -8.10
CA ASN A 301 -16.48 6.83 -8.72
C ASN A 301 -17.44 5.86 -8.03
N PRO A 302 -18.31 5.16 -8.78
CA PRO A 302 -19.39 4.36 -8.19
C PRO A 302 -18.91 3.12 -7.40
N ALA A 303 -17.71 2.61 -7.68
CA ALA A 303 -17.18 1.43 -7.00
C ALA A 303 -16.16 1.78 -5.91
N LEU A 304 -15.41 2.87 -6.10
CA LEU A 304 -14.41 3.31 -5.11
C LEU A 304 -14.97 4.25 -4.06
N SER A 305 -15.57 5.35 -4.53
CA SER A 305 -15.89 6.49 -3.68
C SER A 305 -17.13 7.26 -4.15
N PRO A 306 -18.34 6.65 -4.07
CA PRO A 306 -19.59 7.30 -4.46
C PRO A 306 -19.80 8.59 -3.68
N GLY A 307 -20.11 9.67 -4.39
CA GLY A 307 -20.36 10.99 -3.82
C GLY A 307 -19.15 11.66 -3.17
N GLN A 308 -17.95 11.12 -3.31
CA GLN A 308 -16.74 11.58 -2.63
C GLN A 308 -15.57 11.76 -3.61
N THR A 309 -14.61 12.59 -3.21
CA THR A 309 -13.30 12.69 -3.87
C THR A 309 -12.29 11.83 -3.11
N THR A 310 -11.42 11.15 -3.87
CA THR A 310 -10.24 10.45 -3.35
C THR A 310 -9.01 10.93 -4.10
N ASN A 311 -7.99 11.38 -3.38
CA ASN A 311 -6.69 11.76 -3.93
C ASN A 311 -5.73 10.61 -3.83
N ILE A 312 -4.94 10.45 -4.89
CA ILE A 312 -3.87 9.49 -4.98
C ILE A 312 -2.57 10.25 -4.76
N ILE A 313 -1.94 10.02 -3.60
CA ILE A 313 -0.67 10.61 -3.22
C ILE A 313 0.41 9.55 -3.42
N SER A 314 1.52 9.95 -4.03
CA SER A 314 2.74 9.15 -3.96
C SER A 314 3.78 9.86 -3.10
N VAL A 315 4.61 9.07 -2.45
CA VAL A 315 5.67 9.54 -1.55
C VAL A 315 6.89 8.63 -1.71
N LEU A 316 8.08 9.22 -1.62
CA LEU A 316 9.33 8.49 -1.67
C LEU A 316 10.11 8.74 -0.39
N PHE A 317 10.07 7.77 0.53
CA PHE A 317 10.89 7.82 1.71
C PHE A 317 12.37 7.59 1.34
N PRO A 318 13.28 8.42 1.86
CA PRO A 318 14.69 8.32 1.55
C PRO A 318 15.27 7.01 2.10
N PRO A 319 16.40 6.53 1.54
CA PRO A 319 17.11 5.38 2.07
C PRO A 319 17.44 5.49 3.56
N THR A 320 17.25 4.39 4.30
CA THR A 320 17.72 4.22 5.68
C THR A 320 18.73 3.08 5.77
N LYS A 321 19.32 2.86 6.96
CA LYS A 321 20.21 1.70 7.17
C LYS A 321 19.45 0.39 7.00
N GLU A 322 18.20 0.37 7.47
CA GLU A 322 17.28 -0.76 7.40
C GLU A 322 16.73 -0.94 5.98
N TYR A 323 16.56 0.16 5.22
CA TYR A 323 16.01 0.20 3.87
C TYR A 323 16.90 0.99 2.90
N PRO A 324 18.02 0.41 2.45
CA PRO A 324 19.07 1.14 1.72
C PRO A 324 18.69 1.65 0.31
N GLN A 325 17.55 1.26 -0.23
CA GLN A 325 17.02 1.73 -1.52
C GLN A 325 15.89 2.76 -1.37
N GLY A 326 15.51 3.12 -0.14
CA GLY A 326 14.31 3.91 0.12
C GLY A 326 13.02 3.11 -0.06
N ARG A 327 11.88 3.76 0.16
CA ARG A 327 10.56 3.13 0.02
C ARG A 327 9.59 4.06 -0.69
N TYR A 328 8.94 3.55 -1.73
CA TYR A 328 7.92 4.28 -2.45
C TYR A 328 6.54 3.84 -1.97
N LEU A 329 5.70 4.79 -1.57
CA LEU A 329 4.37 4.48 -1.12
C LEU A 329 3.35 5.20 -2.00
N TRP A 330 2.28 4.48 -2.32
CA TRP A 330 1.05 5.05 -2.85
C TRP A 330 0.02 5.03 -1.75
N THR A 331 -0.62 6.16 -1.48
CA THR A 331 -1.64 6.24 -0.44
C THR A 331 -2.79 7.10 -0.91
N TRP A 332 -3.99 6.67 -0.56
CA TRP A 332 -5.23 7.29 -1.00
C TRP A 332 -5.94 7.95 0.17
N TYR A 333 -6.38 9.18 -0.04
CA TYR A 333 -7.05 9.98 0.97
C TYR A 333 -8.33 10.58 0.43
N SER A 334 -9.40 10.53 1.21
CA SER A 334 -10.65 11.19 0.88
C SER A 334 -10.81 12.44 1.75
N PRO A 335 -10.79 13.65 1.18
CA PRO A 335 -11.00 14.88 1.95
C PRO A 335 -12.37 14.91 2.62
N PHE A 336 -12.42 15.43 3.85
CA PHE A 336 -13.72 15.69 4.49
C PHE A 336 -14.47 16.83 3.78
N PRO A 337 -15.81 16.89 3.87
CA PRO A 337 -16.58 18.00 3.33
C PRO A 337 -16.04 19.37 3.78
N GLY A 338 -15.77 20.25 2.82
CA GLY A 338 -15.22 21.59 3.07
C GLY A 338 -13.71 21.65 3.35
N SER A 339 -13.00 20.52 3.32
CA SER A 339 -11.55 20.46 3.44
C SER A 339 -10.86 20.90 2.15
N ASP A 340 -9.72 21.58 2.26
CA ASP A 340 -8.81 21.90 1.15
C ASP A 340 -7.83 20.74 0.85
N GLY A 341 -8.09 19.55 1.42
CA GLY A 341 -7.28 18.35 1.30
C GLY A 341 -6.44 18.05 2.54
N THR A 342 -6.18 19.03 3.41
CA THR A 342 -5.35 18.78 4.60
C THR A 342 -6.04 17.87 5.59
N ARG A 343 -7.33 18.07 5.82
CA ARG A 343 -8.14 17.21 6.70
C ARG A 343 -8.79 16.14 5.84
N SER A 344 -8.25 14.93 5.88
CA SER A 344 -8.68 13.81 5.04
C SER A 344 -8.66 12.51 5.84
N ARG A 345 -9.55 11.58 5.49
CA ARG A 345 -9.50 10.20 5.99
C ARG A 345 -8.63 9.33 5.06
N PRO A 346 -7.84 8.40 5.61
CA PRO A 346 -7.14 7.41 4.81
C PRO A 346 -8.15 6.44 4.16
N VAL A 347 -7.82 5.95 2.96
CA VAL A 347 -8.64 4.97 2.21
C VAL A 347 -7.86 3.69 2.00
N THR A 348 -6.62 3.81 1.52
CA THR A 348 -5.70 2.69 1.42
C THR A 348 -4.25 3.16 1.48
N PHE A 349 -3.37 2.27 1.89
CA PHE A 349 -1.93 2.47 1.92
C PHE A 349 -1.25 1.30 1.22
N MET A 350 -0.33 1.61 0.32
CA MET A 350 0.44 0.64 -0.45
C MET A 350 1.90 1.04 -0.36
N GLU A 351 2.75 0.13 0.10
CA GLU A 351 4.17 0.40 0.24
C GLU A 351 4.96 -0.55 -0.63
N SER A 352 5.82 -0.05 -1.53
CA SER A 352 6.83 -0.87 -2.19
C SER A 352 7.90 -1.27 -1.19
N ALA A 353 8.17 -2.55 -1.04
CA ALA A 353 9.29 -2.99 -0.22
C ALA A 353 10.57 -3.28 -1.00
N SER A 354 11.56 -3.52 -0.17
CA SER A 354 12.92 -3.07 -0.31
C SER A 354 13.87 -4.21 0.07
N THR A 355 13.59 -5.46 -0.31
CA THR A 355 14.54 -6.57 -0.12
C THR A 355 14.75 -7.33 -1.43
N ILE A 356 15.64 -6.79 -2.27
CA ILE A 356 16.11 -7.42 -3.52
C ILE A 356 16.65 -8.85 -3.29
N ALA A 357 17.11 -9.16 -2.07
CA ALA A 357 17.67 -10.47 -1.73
C ALA A 357 16.64 -11.62 -1.66
N GLU A 358 15.34 -11.33 -1.49
CA GLU A 358 14.29 -12.37 -1.37
C GLU A 358 13.35 -12.42 -2.59
N GLY A 359 13.64 -11.65 -3.65
CA GLY A 359 12.88 -11.70 -4.91
C GLY A 359 11.41 -11.27 -4.78
N GLY A 360 11.06 -10.56 -3.70
CA GLY A 360 9.71 -10.08 -3.43
C GLY A 360 9.69 -8.57 -3.17
N THR A 361 8.56 -7.95 -3.46
CA THR A 361 8.30 -6.52 -3.25
C THR A 361 7.78 -6.20 -1.85
N SER A 362 7.76 -7.14 -0.88
CA SER A 362 7.09 -7.05 0.44
C SER A 362 6.03 -5.94 0.60
N LEU A 363 5.10 -5.88 -0.34
CA LEU A 363 4.09 -4.84 -0.47
C LEU A 363 3.06 -4.95 0.66
N ALA A 364 3.11 -4.07 1.66
CA ALA A 364 2.00 -3.96 2.59
C ALA A 364 0.85 -3.21 1.92
N LEU A 365 -0.30 -3.87 1.78
CA LEU A 365 -1.57 -3.22 1.47
C LEU A 365 -2.39 -3.10 2.76
N ALA A 366 -2.75 -1.88 3.11
CA ALA A 366 -3.69 -1.59 4.18
C ALA A 366 -4.97 -1.01 3.57
N ASP A 367 -6.08 -1.71 3.75
CA ASP A 367 -7.43 -1.26 3.38
C ASP A 367 -8.18 -0.80 4.63
N TYR A 368 -8.50 0.50 4.71
CA TYR A 368 -9.07 1.10 5.93
C TYR A 368 -10.61 1.01 5.96
N TYR A 369 -11.15 0.53 7.09
CA TYR A 369 -12.58 0.25 7.28
C TYR A 369 -13.27 1.22 8.21
N ASP A 370 -12.55 1.73 9.21
CA ASP A 370 -13.05 2.74 10.11
C ASP A 370 -11.97 3.77 10.39
N TYR A 371 -12.40 5.02 10.55
CA TYR A 371 -11.53 6.15 10.87
C TYR A 371 -12.34 7.15 11.69
N GLN A 372 -11.88 7.41 12.91
CA GLN A 372 -12.51 8.37 13.78
C GLN A 372 -11.46 9.30 14.41
N GLU A 373 -11.68 10.59 14.22
CA GLU A 373 -10.94 11.63 14.94
C GLU A 373 -11.34 11.60 16.41
N SER A 374 -10.36 11.61 17.31
CA SER A 374 -10.62 11.70 18.74
C SER A 374 -10.48 13.14 19.22
N PRO A 375 -11.51 13.72 19.87
CA PRO A 375 -11.39 15.03 20.50
C PRO A 375 -10.61 14.99 21.82
N VAL A 376 -10.30 13.79 22.34
CA VAL A 376 -9.59 13.57 23.60
C VAL A 376 -8.34 12.73 23.33
N TRP A 377 -7.23 13.15 23.93
CA TRP A 377 -5.98 12.37 23.87
C TRP A 377 -6.18 11.00 24.51
N PHE A 378 -5.57 9.98 23.92
CA PHE A 378 -5.62 8.64 24.51
C PHE A 378 -4.87 8.62 25.85
N PRO A 379 -5.35 7.81 26.80
CA PRO A 379 -4.62 7.58 28.04
C PRO A 379 -3.20 7.06 27.75
N PRO A 380 -2.16 7.52 28.48
CA PRO A 380 -0.77 7.10 28.27
C PRO A 380 -0.56 5.58 28.27
N GLU A 381 -1.35 4.85 29.04
CA GLU A 381 -1.28 3.38 29.17
C GLU A 381 -1.55 2.64 27.87
N PHE A 382 -2.23 3.25 26.89
CA PHE A 382 -2.39 2.67 25.55
C PHE A 382 -1.08 2.64 24.75
N PHE A 383 -0.05 3.35 25.23
CA PHE A 383 1.27 3.39 24.64
C PHE A 383 2.35 2.89 25.60
N ASP A 384 2.02 2.18 26.68
CA ASP A 384 3.04 1.64 27.56
C ASP A 384 3.74 0.44 26.92
N LEU A 385 5.08 0.40 27.01
CA LEU A 385 5.84 -0.79 26.61
C LEU A 385 5.75 -1.87 27.69
N PRO A 386 5.60 -3.15 27.27
CA PRO A 386 5.78 -4.28 28.18
C PRO A 386 7.13 -4.26 28.88
N ALA A 387 7.19 -4.76 30.12
CA ALA A 387 8.42 -4.82 30.91
C ALA A 387 9.57 -5.53 30.18
N LEU A 388 9.26 -6.55 29.38
CA LEU A 388 10.26 -7.26 28.55
C LEU A 388 10.97 -6.32 27.57
N CYS A 389 10.25 -5.39 26.94
CA CYS A 389 10.80 -4.40 26.03
C CYS A 389 11.73 -3.40 26.72
N LEU A 390 11.40 -3.04 27.97
CA LEU A 390 12.18 -2.08 28.76
C LEU A 390 13.49 -2.68 29.29
N ALA A 391 13.60 -4.02 29.34
CA ALA A 391 14.79 -4.73 29.78
C ALA A 391 15.85 -4.93 28.67
N GLN A 392 15.50 -4.65 27.40
CA GLN A 392 16.44 -4.73 26.27
C GLN A 392 17.51 -3.62 26.37
N PRO A 393 18.80 -3.90 26.07
CA PRO A 393 19.83 -2.87 26.08
C PRO A 393 19.47 -1.75 25.10
N LYS A 394 19.49 -0.50 25.59
CA LYS A 394 19.30 0.67 24.73
C LYS A 394 20.37 0.62 23.63
N PRO A 395 20.01 0.69 22.33
CA PRO A 395 21.03 0.94 21.32
C PRO A 395 21.70 2.27 21.67
N ASP A 396 23.03 2.32 21.57
CA ASP A 396 23.81 3.53 21.78
C ASP A 396 23.11 4.67 21.04
N ALA A 397 22.88 5.79 21.73
CA ALA A 397 22.28 6.98 21.15
C ALA A 397 23.10 7.38 19.92
N VAL A 398 22.64 6.95 18.74
CA VAL A 398 23.20 7.37 17.47
C VAL A 398 22.97 8.86 17.45
N LYS A 399 24.05 9.63 17.62
CA LYS A 399 24.05 11.07 17.34
C LYS A 399 23.31 11.22 16.02
N ALA A 400 22.22 11.98 16.03
CA ALA A 400 21.55 12.42 14.83
C ALA A 400 22.57 13.20 13.98
N SER A 401 23.38 12.49 13.21
CA SER A 401 24.18 13.08 12.17
C SER A 401 23.22 13.35 11.05
N LEU A 402 22.84 14.62 10.92
CA LEU A 402 22.35 15.19 9.67
C LEU A 402 23.10 14.53 8.51
N PRO A 403 22.41 14.08 7.44
CA PRO A 403 23.06 13.51 6.28
C PRO A 403 24.11 14.49 5.74
N LYS A 404 25.39 14.22 6.03
CA LYS A 404 26.50 14.85 5.32
C LYS A 404 26.66 14.11 4.01
N GLY A 405 26.19 14.73 2.93
CA GLY A 405 26.61 14.39 1.58
C GLY A 405 25.51 13.88 0.65
N ALA A 406 24.65 14.78 0.21
CA ALA A 406 24.29 14.79 -1.21
C ALA A 406 24.90 16.07 -1.78
N ALA A 407 26.01 15.92 -2.49
CA ALA A 407 26.62 17.02 -3.20
C ALA A 407 25.58 17.61 -4.16
N ILE A 408 25.30 18.90 -3.96
CA ILE A 408 24.60 19.76 -4.90
C ILE A 408 25.42 19.72 -6.20
N ARG A 409 24.97 18.96 -7.21
CA ARG A 409 25.34 19.26 -8.60
C ARG A 409 24.46 20.42 -9.06
N GLY A 410 24.93 21.62 -8.77
CA GLY A 410 24.43 22.84 -9.38
C GLY A 410 24.73 22.82 -10.88
N THR A 411 23.65 22.88 -11.66
CA THR A 411 23.46 23.79 -12.80
C THR A 411 24.70 24.43 -13.46
N GLY A 412 24.92 24.09 -14.73
CA GLY A 412 24.90 25.10 -15.80
C GLY A 412 26.21 25.63 -16.41
N SER A 413 26.27 25.51 -17.75
CA SER A 413 27.00 26.32 -18.75
C SER A 413 28.48 26.02 -19.05
N LYS A 414 28.73 25.32 -20.16
CA LYS A 414 28.93 25.92 -21.50
C LYS A 414 28.46 24.95 -22.58
#